data_AF-A0ABD2K309-F1
#
_entry.id   AF-A0ABD2K309-F1
#
_cell.length_a   1.000
_cell.length_b   1.000
_cell.length_c   1.000
_cell.angle_alpha   90.00
_cell.angle_beta   90.00
_cell.angle_gamma   90.00
#
_symmetry.space_group_name_H-M   'P 1'
#
loop_
_entity.id
_entity.type
_entity.pdbx_description
1 polymer ?
#
loop_
_entity_poly.entity_id
_entity_poly.type
_entity_poly.pdbx_seq_one_letter_code
_entity_poly.pdbx_strand_id
1 'polypeptide(L)'
;MSNSLIQKEIERYKAMYEREREQFEEFQRYSKELESEMELELKQRDQKISELESVKHRLSIALEQLKVKSEKDRHEQRTTEEQLRTRLLNSDEQCTELRHKLRAVEQQNDNLERRERIHTQQLIDLSERYDHCLERCAMLEAGMAVPPSPQALSLAVNGGGVNGVVTHCQQIDSADHQPMDFASSSVNNIADNPSSTTDTSPEGPAMRERVRQTLNGRPTQRLIEQMLRKVEAAEAHLNISSFSSSTVSSFYDSPPATAAVANGLQRNSNNGANNSF
;
A
#
# COMPACT_ATOMS: atom_id res chain seq x y z
N MET A 1 67.79 -84.86 -41.13
CA MET A 1 66.40 -84.50 -40.78
C MET A 1 66.30 -83.54 -39.59
N SER A 2 67.20 -83.55 -38.58
CA SER A 2 67.07 -82.68 -37.39
C SER A 2 67.16 -81.16 -37.69
N ASN A 3 68.05 -80.72 -38.58
CA ASN A 3 68.17 -79.30 -38.93
C ASN A 3 66.89 -78.71 -39.55
N SER A 4 66.12 -79.49 -40.31
CA SER A 4 64.85 -79.03 -40.90
C SER A 4 63.76 -78.84 -39.85
N LEU A 5 63.74 -79.67 -38.81
CA LEU A 5 62.77 -79.56 -37.72
C LEU A 5 63.07 -78.34 -36.83
N ILE A 6 64.36 -78.12 -36.53
CA ILE A 6 64.82 -76.96 -35.77
C ILE A 6 64.49 -75.65 -36.52
N GLN A 7 64.73 -75.62 -37.83
CA GLN A 7 64.42 -74.46 -38.66
C GLN A 7 62.91 -74.12 -38.65
N LYS A 8 62.04 -75.13 -38.77
CA LYS A 8 60.58 -74.95 -38.68
C LYS A 8 60.14 -74.42 -37.32
N GLU A 9 60.74 -74.91 -36.23
CA GLU A 9 60.39 -74.44 -34.89
C GLU A 9 60.85 -72.97 -34.68
N ILE A 10 62.02 -72.60 -35.20
CA ILE A 10 62.50 -71.20 -35.19
C ILE A 10 61.55 -70.28 -35.98
N GLU A 11 61.12 -70.69 -37.17
CA GLU A 11 60.15 -69.94 -37.99
C GLU A 11 58.81 -69.79 -37.28
N ARG A 12 58.33 -70.85 -36.63
CA ARG A 12 57.11 -70.82 -35.82
C ARG A 12 57.22 -69.83 -34.66
N TYR A 13 58.31 -69.85 -33.89
CA TYR A 13 58.51 -68.91 -32.78
C TYR A 13 58.66 -67.46 -33.26
N LYS A 14 59.33 -67.23 -34.40
CA LYS A 14 59.41 -65.90 -35.02
C LYS A 14 58.02 -65.37 -35.40
N ALA A 15 57.21 -66.19 -36.08
CA ALA A 15 55.86 -65.80 -36.46
C ALA A 15 54.96 -65.51 -35.24
N MET A 16 55.10 -66.29 -34.16
CA MET A 16 54.39 -66.01 -32.90
C MET A 16 54.84 -64.69 -32.27
N TYR A 17 56.14 -64.43 -32.23
CA TYR A 17 56.69 -63.18 -31.72
C TYR A 17 56.25 -61.96 -32.53
N GLU A 18 56.28 -62.06 -33.87
CA GLU A 18 55.81 -60.98 -34.75
C GLU A 18 54.33 -60.69 -34.53
N ARG A 19 53.50 -61.74 -34.44
CA ARG A 19 52.07 -61.58 -34.15
C ARG A 19 51.82 -60.92 -32.79
N GLU A 20 52.50 -61.36 -31.74
CA GLU A 20 52.33 -60.79 -30.39
C GLU A 20 52.84 -59.35 -30.34
N ARG A 21 53.92 -59.05 -31.06
CA ARG A 21 54.42 -57.69 -31.23
C ARG A 21 53.41 -56.79 -31.94
N GLU A 22 52.82 -57.24 -33.04
CA GLU A 22 51.79 -56.48 -33.77
C GLU A 22 50.56 -56.21 -32.88
N GLN A 23 50.08 -57.22 -32.16
CA GLN A 23 48.95 -57.08 -31.23
C GLN A 23 49.27 -56.09 -30.10
N PHE A 24 50.49 -56.11 -29.58
CA PHE A 24 50.92 -55.16 -28.55
C PHE A 24 51.02 -53.73 -29.09
N GLU A 25 51.52 -53.55 -30.32
CA GLU A 25 51.55 -52.25 -31.00
C GLU A 25 50.13 -51.70 -31.24
N GLU A 26 49.17 -52.55 -31.64
CA GLU A 26 47.76 -52.19 -31.77
C GLU A 26 47.14 -51.80 -30.42
N PHE A 27 47.39 -52.57 -29.37
CA PHE A 27 46.91 -52.26 -28.02
C PHE A 27 47.43 -50.91 -27.52
N GLN A 28 48.71 -50.61 -27.76
CA GLN A 28 49.28 -49.31 -27.39
C GLN A 28 48.64 -48.15 -28.16
N ARG A 29 48.35 -48.33 -29.46
CA ARG A 29 47.67 -47.31 -30.27
C ARG A 29 46.26 -47.07 -29.75
N TYR A 30 45.50 -48.13 -29.51
CA TYR A 30 44.15 -48.04 -28.98
C TYR A 30 44.11 -47.39 -27.58
N SER A 31 45.04 -47.76 -26.70
CA SER A 31 45.15 -47.13 -25.37
C SER A 31 45.38 -45.62 -25.48
N LYS A 32 46.28 -45.19 -26.39
CA LYS A 32 46.55 -43.76 -26.62
C LYS A 32 45.36 -43.02 -27.21
N GLU A 33 44.62 -43.65 -28.13
CA GLU A 33 43.41 -43.06 -28.71
C GLU A 33 42.33 -42.87 -27.62
N LEU A 34 42.10 -43.90 -26.80
CA LEU A 34 41.15 -43.83 -25.68
C LEU A 34 41.53 -42.77 -24.64
N GLU A 35 42.81 -42.70 -24.27
CA GLU A 35 43.32 -41.63 -23.38
C GLU A 35 43.05 -40.24 -23.97
N SER A 36 43.26 -40.07 -25.28
CA SER A 36 43.01 -38.78 -25.95
C SER A 36 41.52 -38.41 -25.99
N GLU A 37 40.63 -39.38 -26.16
CA GLU A 37 39.18 -39.19 -26.11
C GLU A 37 38.74 -38.79 -24.70
N MET A 38 39.23 -39.50 -23.68
CA MET A 38 38.96 -39.16 -22.27
C MET A 38 39.45 -37.76 -21.90
N GLU A 39 40.65 -37.37 -22.35
CA GLU A 39 41.16 -36.02 -22.14
C GLU A 39 40.29 -34.95 -22.82
N LEU A 40 39.78 -35.24 -24.02
CA LEU A 40 38.89 -34.34 -24.74
C LEU A 40 37.56 -34.18 -23.98
N GLU A 41 36.98 -35.28 -23.52
CA GLU A 41 35.76 -35.27 -22.71
C GLU A 41 35.93 -34.49 -21.39
N LEU A 42 37.06 -34.68 -20.70
CA LEU A 42 37.37 -33.93 -19.49
C LEU A 42 37.46 -32.43 -19.78
N LYS A 43 38.18 -32.03 -20.83
CA LYS A 43 38.29 -30.62 -21.26
C LYS A 43 36.92 -30.02 -21.58
N GLN A 44 36.05 -30.75 -22.27
CA GLN A 44 34.68 -30.29 -22.57
C GLN A 44 33.85 -30.13 -21.29
N ARG A 45 33.96 -31.07 -20.35
CA ARG A 45 33.28 -30.98 -19.05
C ARG A 45 33.78 -29.80 -18.23
N ASP A 46 35.08 -29.57 -18.16
CA ASP A 46 35.67 -28.44 -17.44
C ASP A 46 35.23 -27.09 -18.03
N GLN A 47 35.19 -26.98 -19.36
CA GLN A 47 34.64 -25.80 -20.04
C GLN A 47 33.17 -25.60 -19.68
N LYS A 48 32.36 -26.67 -19.68
CA LYS A 48 30.95 -26.59 -19.32
C LYS A 48 30.73 -26.17 -17.88
N ILE A 49 31.53 -26.69 -16.95
CA ILE A 49 31.50 -26.29 -15.54
C ILE A 49 31.81 -24.80 -15.41
N SER A 50 32.89 -24.33 -16.05
CA SER A 50 33.27 -22.92 -16.02
C SER A 50 32.19 -22.00 -16.59
N GLU A 51 31.55 -22.38 -17.70
CA GLU A 51 30.40 -21.64 -18.25
C GLU A 51 29.23 -21.57 -17.27
N LEU A 52 28.86 -22.71 -16.66
CA LEU A 52 27.75 -22.78 -15.72
C LEU A 52 28.03 -21.97 -14.46
N GLU A 53 29.26 -21.96 -13.96
CA GLU A 53 29.69 -21.14 -12.82
C GLU A 53 29.60 -19.64 -13.15
N SER A 54 30.04 -19.23 -14.34
CA SER A 54 29.91 -17.85 -14.81
C SER A 54 28.44 -17.41 -14.89
N VAL A 55 27.57 -18.26 -15.46
CA VAL A 55 26.13 -18.00 -15.53
C VAL A 55 25.51 -17.93 -14.13
N LYS A 56 25.84 -18.87 -13.24
CA LYS A 56 25.39 -18.87 -11.84
C LYS A 56 25.79 -17.58 -11.14
N HIS A 57 27.03 -17.13 -11.30
CA HIS A 57 27.52 -15.90 -10.69
C HIS A 57 26.75 -14.67 -11.21
N ARG A 58 26.57 -14.57 -12.53
CA ARG A 58 25.78 -13.49 -13.16
C ARG A 58 24.32 -13.46 -12.67
N LEU A 59 23.67 -14.63 -12.60
CA LEU A 59 22.31 -14.75 -12.09
C LEU A 59 22.22 -14.38 -10.60
N SER A 60 23.21 -14.78 -9.80
CA SER A 60 23.27 -14.44 -8.38
C SER A 60 23.35 -12.92 -8.17
N ILE A 61 24.16 -12.22 -8.96
CA ILE A 61 24.26 -10.76 -8.92
C ILE A 61 22.92 -10.12 -9.32
N ALA A 62 22.32 -10.57 -10.43
CA ALA A 62 21.04 -10.03 -10.89
C ALA A 62 19.92 -10.23 -9.86
N LEU A 63 19.90 -11.39 -9.20
CA LEU A 63 18.96 -11.70 -8.12
C LEU A 63 19.15 -10.74 -6.95
N GLU A 64 20.39 -10.51 -6.52
CA GLU A 64 20.67 -9.60 -5.41
C GLU A 64 20.30 -8.15 -5.74
N GLN A 65 20.60 -7.69 -6.96
CA GLN A 65 20.18 -6.38 -7.45
C GLN A 65 18.65 -6.22 -7.46
N LEU A 66 17.92 -7.25 -7.90
CA LEU A 66 16.46 -7.27 -7.90
C LEU A 66 15.88 -7.25 -6.49
N LYS A 67 16.49 -7.97 -5.54
CA LYS A 67 16.11 -7.94 -4.12
C LYS A 67 16.27 -6.53 -3.54
N VAL A 68 17.46 -5.95 -3.66
CA VAL A 68 17.75 -4.60 -3.14
C VAL A 68 16.78 -3.57 -3.74
N LYS A 69 16.55 -3.64 -5.07
CA LYS A 69 15.59 -2.75 -5.72
C LYS A 69 14.17 -2.95 -5.19
N SER A 70 13.71 -4.20 -5.07
CA SER A 70 12.38 -4.50 -4.56
C SER A 70 12.20 -4.03 -3.11
N GLU A 71 13.23 -4.15 -2.27
CA GLU A 71 13.17 -3.69 -0.89
C GLU A 71 13.11 -2.17 -0.80
N LYS A 72 13.92 -1.49 -1.63
CA LYS A 72 13.89 -0.03 -1.76
C LYS A 72 12.51 0.45 -2.22
N ASP A 73 11.98 -0.10 -3.30
CA ASP A 73 10.67 0.27 -3.85
C ASP A 73 9.56 0.02 -2.81
N ARG A 74 9.63 -1.09 -2.07
CA ARG A 74 8.68 -1.40 -0.97
C ARG A 74 8.81 -0.44 0.21
N HIS A 75 10.01 0.05 0.50
CA HIS A 75 10.21 1.05 1.55
C HIS A 75 9.63 2.40 1.11
N GLU A 76 9.94 2.86 -0.10
CA GLU A 76 9.40 4.10 -0.68
C GLU A 76 7.86 4.07 -0.76
N GLN A 77 7.27 2.95 -1.17
CA GLN A 77 5.82 2.80 -1.17
C GLN A 77 5.23 2.94 0.23
N ARG A 78 5.82 2.29 1.24
CA ARG A 78 5.35 2.41 2.63
C ARG A 78 5.45 3.83 3.17
N THR A 79 6.53 4.55 2.87
CA THR A 79 6.67 5.94 3.31
C THR A 79 5.66 6.85 2.61
N THR A 80 5.43 6.67 1.31
CA THR A 80 4.39 7.44 0.59
C THR A 80 2.99 7.13 1.11
N GLU A 81 2.69 5.87 1.42
CA GLU A 81 1.42 5.47 1.98
C GLU A 81 1.18 6.10 3.36
N GLU A 82 2.20 6.12 4.22
CA GLU A 82 2.14 6.76 5.54
C GLU A 82 1.96 8.29 5.41
N GLN A 83 2.65 8.94 4.47
CA GLN A 83 2.45 10.36 4.18
C GLN A 83 1.05 10.67 3.66
N LEU A 84 0.47 9.80 2.82
CA LEU A 84 -0.90 9.98 2.34
C LEU A 84 -1.92 9.76 3.45
N ARG A 85 -1.73 8.74 4.31
CA ARG A 85 -2.60 8.48 5.46
C ARG A 85 -2.60 9.65 6.44
N THR A 86 -1.43 10.19 6.77
CA THR A 86 -1.32 11.36 7.67
C THR A 86 -1.98 12.59 7.07
N ARG A 87 -1.79 12.87 5.78
CA ARG A 87 -2.49 13.96 5.09
C ARG A 87 -4.00 13.78 5.08
N LEU A 88 -4.49 12.56 4.88
CA LEU A 88 -5.92 12.27 4.91
C LEU A 88 -6.50 12.54 6.30
N LEU A 89 -5.86 12.02 7.36
CA LEU A 89 -6.27 12.28 8.74
C LEU A 89 -6.29 13.78 9.06
N ASN A 90 -5.23 14.51 8.71
CA ASN A 90 -5.16 15.96 8.90
C ASN A 90 -6.28 16.69 8.15
N SER A 91 -6.60 16.26 6.92
CA SER A 91 -7.68 16.84 6.13
C SER A 91 -9.05 16.57 6.77
N ASP A 92 -9.27 15.37 7.29
CA ASP A 92 -10.51 15.01 7.99
C ASP A 92 -10.66 15.82 9.29
N GLU A 93 -9.59 15.94 10.07
CA GLU A 93 -9.54 16.80 11.27
C GLU A 93 -9.88 18.25 10.93
N GLN A 94 -9.24 18.84 9.93
CA GLN A 94 -9.55 20.20 9.46
C GLN A 94 -11.00 20.35 9.01
N CYS A 95 -11.54 19.36 8.28
CA CYS A 95 -12.94 19.38 7.88
C CYS A 95 -13.88 19.36 9.10
N THR A 96 -13.56 18.57 10.13
CA THR A 96 -14.35 18.54 11.36
C THR A 96 -14.27 19.88 12.11
N GLU A 97 -13.08 20.46 12.21
CA GLU A 97 -12.87 21.75 12.87
C GLU A 97 -13.64 22.87 12.15
N LEU A 98 -13.59 22.91 10.82
CA LEU A 98 -14.34 23.87 10.01
C LEU A 98 -15.85 23.72 10.18
N ARG A 99 -16.36 22.49 10.28
CA ARG A 99 -17.79 22.25 10.57
C ARG A 99 -18.17 22.75 11.97
N HIS A 100 -17.30 22.57 12.96
CA HIS A 100 -17.53 23.12 14.31
C HIS A 100 -17.54 24.65 14.31
N LYS A 101 -16.57 25.28 13.62
CA LYS A 101 -16.52 26.74 13.45
C LYS A 101 -17.75 27.27 12.73
N LEU A 102 -18.20 26.59 11.67
CA LEU A 102 -19.41 26.97 10.94
C LEU A 102 -20.64 27.01 11.88
N ARG A 103 -20.86 25.93 12.65
CA ARG A 103 -21.95 25.88 13.63
C ARG A 103 -21.85 26.97 14.70
N ALA A 104 -20.64 27.28 15.16
CA ALA A 104 -20.41 28.34 16.14
C ALA A 104 -20.78 29.72 15.57
N VAL A 105 -20.40 29.99 14.31
CA VAL A 105 -20.75 31.23 13.61
C VAL A 105 -22.25 31.31 13.37
N GLU A 106 -22.90 30.22 12.95
CA GLU A 106 -24.36 30.14 12.79
C GLU A 106 -25.08 30.47 14.11
N GLN A 107 -24.65 29.87 15.23
CA GLN A 107 -25.22 30.17 16.55
C GLN A 107 -25.00 31.63 16.97
N GLN A 108 -23.82 32.20 16.71
CA GLN A 108 -23.54 33.61 16.99
C GLN A 108 -24.43 34.53 16.15
N ASN A 109 -24.68 34.18 14.89
CA ASN A 109 -25.57 34.93 14.01
C ASN A 109 -27.02 34.89 14.53
N ASP A 110 -27.54 33.71 14.88
CA ASP A 110 -28.89 33.58 15.47
C ASP A 110 -29.06 34.45 16.72
N ASN A 111 -28.03 34.51 17.57
CA ASN A 111 -28.01 35.35 18.77
C ASN A 111 -27.95 36.85 18.43
N LEU A 112 -27.24 37.24 17.38
CA LEU A 112 -27.20 38.61 16.88
C LEU A 112 -28.57 39.04 16.36
N GLU A 113 -29.19 38.24 15.49
CA GLU A 113 -30.52 38.51 14.95
C GLU A 113 -31.59 38.58 16.05
N ARG A 114 -31.47 37.75 17.10
CA ARG A 114 -32.34 37.83 18.29
C ARG A 114 -32.16 39.17 19.00
N ARG A 115 -30.93 39.62 19.24
CA ARG A 115 -30.65 40.90 19.89
C ARG A 115 -31.14 42.08 19.04
N GLU A 116 -30.94 42.03 17.74
CA GLU A 116 -31.45 43.05 16.81
C GLU A 116 -32.97 43.17 16.90
N ARG A 117 -33.70 42.05 16.93
CA ARG A 117 -35.16 42.04 17.11
C ARG A 117 -35.58 42.67 18.43
N ILE A 118 -34.90 42.33 19.54
CA ILE A 118 -35.17 42.92 20.86
C ILE A 118 -34.91 44.43 20.85
N HIS A 119 -33.78 44.88 20.31
CA HIS A 119 -33.44 46.30 20.23
C HIS A 119 -34.40 47.08 19.34
N THR A 120 -34.80 46.51 18.20
CA THR A 120 -35.80 47.11 17.32
C THR A 120 -37.13 47.28 18.05
N GLN A 121 -37.58 46.26 18.79
CA GLN A 121 -38.79 46.36 19.60
C GLN A 121 -38.66 47.45 20.70
N GLN A 122 -37.51 47.52 21.38
CA GLN A 122 -37.25 48.56 22.38
C GLN A 122 -37.30 49.97 21.77
N LEU A 123 -36.81 50.15 20.55
CA LEU A 123 -36.89 51.43 19.84
C LEU A 123 -38.34 51.77 19.48
N ILE A 124 -39.14 50.78 19.06
CA ILE A 124 -40.58 50.96 18.79
C ILE A 124 -41.30 51.38 20.09
N ASP A 125 -41.09 50.66 21.19
CA ASP A 125 -41.71 50.97 22.49
C ASP A 125 -41.33 52.37 23.00
N LEU A 126 -40.09 52.82 22.74
CA LEU A 126 -39.66 54.18 23.08
C LEU A 126 -40.33 55.21 22.19
N SER A 127 -40.43 54.97 20.87
CA SER A 127 -41.12 55.86 19.94
C SER A 127 -42.57 56.07 20.35
N GLU A 128 -43.31 55.00 20.64
CA GLU A 128 -44.71 55.09 21.08
C GLU A 128 -44.87 55.89 22.38
N ARG A 129 -43.95 55.70 23.35
CA ARG A 129 -43.94 56.50 24.58
C ARG A 129 -43.68 57.98 24.31
N TYR A 130 -42.77 58.29 23.38
CA TYR A 130 -42.50 59.66 22.98
C TYR A 130 -43.70 60.29 22.28
N ASP A 131 -44.37 59.56 21.38
CA ASP A 131 -45.58 60.01 20.69
C ASP A 131 -46.70 60.32 21.70
N HIS A 132 -46.95 59.43 22.67
CA HIS A 132 -47.91 59.69 23.74
C HIS A 132 -47.56 60.88 24.63
N CYS A 133 -46.28 61.06 24.97
CA CYS A 133 -45.83 62.25 25.69
C CYS A 133 -46.05 63.53 24.86
N LEU A 134 -45.78 63.48 23.55
CA LEU A 134 -45.97 64.61 22.65
C LEU A 134 -47.46 64.97 22.51
N GLU A 135 -48.33 63.97 22.31
CA GLU A 135 -49.79 64.15 22.29
C GLU A 135 -50.27 64.83 23.58
N ARG A 136 -49.80 64.35 24.74
CA ARG A 136 -50.15 64.95 26.04
C ARG A 136 -49.65 66.38 26.18
N CYS A 137 -48.42 66.68 25.74
CA CYS A 137 -47.90 68.05 25.74
C CYS A 137 -48.74 68.96 24.84
N ALA A 138 -49.07 68.53 23.62
CA ALA A 138 -49.92 69.29 22.69
C ALA A 138 -51.33 69.55 23.26
N MET A 139 -51.94 68.57 23.94
CA MET A 139 -53.23 68.74 24.61
C MET A 139 -53.17 69.77 25.75
N LEU A 140 -52.09 69.75 26.54
CA LEU A 140 -51.87 70.72 27.62
C LEU A 140 -51.66 72.13 27.06
N GLU A 141 -50.91 72.28 25.96
CA GLU A 141 -50.73 73.54 25.25
C GLU A 141 -52.06 74.08 24.69
N ALA A 142 -52.96 73.20 24.23
CA ALA A 142 -54.28 73.55 23.72
C ALA A 142 -55.29 73.93 24.82
N GLY A 143 -54.92 73.88 26.11
CA GLY A 143 -55.78 74.28 27.23
C GLY A 143 -56.91 73.30 27.57
N MET A 144 -56.83 72.05 27.08
CA MET A 144 -57.79 71.00 27.38
C MET A 144 -57.39 70.25 28.65
N ALA A 145 -58.30 70.07 29.61
CA ALA A 145 -58.05 69.23 30.78
C ALA A 145 -57.87 67.78 30.33
N VAL A 146 -56.66 67.24 30.52
CA VAL A 146 -56.30 65.86 30.16
C VAL A 146 -57.18 64.89 30.98
N PRO A 147 -58.10 64.13 30.37
CA PRO A 147 -58.75 63.03 31.08
C PRO A 147 -57.68 61.96 31.39
N PRO A 148 -57.68 61.34 32.59
CA PRO A 148 -56.72 60.29 32.90
C PRO A 148 -56.89 59.15 31.90
N SER A 149 -55.84 58.85 31.13
CA SER A 149 -55.81 57.70 30.23
C SER A 149 -56.14 56.43 31.04
N PRO A 150 -57.03 55.54 30.58
CA PRO A 150 -57.38 54.31 31.31
C PRO A 150 -56.18 53.36 31.52
N GLN A 151 -55.08 53.56 30.79
CA GLN A 151 -53.83 52.83 31.01
C GLN A 151 -53.11 53.20 32.31
N ALA A 152 -53.37 54.38 32.89
CA ALA A 152 -52.81 54.76 34.20
C ALA A 152 -53.48 53.98 35.36
N LEU A 153 -54.69 53.45 35.16
CA LEU A 153 -55.41 52.67 36.16
C LEU A 153 -55.08 51.18 36.15
N SER A 154 -54.63 50.61 35.02
CA SER A 154 -54.23 49.19 34.98
C SER A 154 -52.87 48.94 35.64
N LEU A 155 -51.98 49.94 35.65
CA LEU A 155 -50.70 49.88 36.38
C LEU A 155 -50.87 50.07 37.90
N ALA A 156 -51.97 50.70 38.35
CA ALA A 156 -52.24 50.93 39.77
C ALA A 156 -53.05 49.82 40.46
N VAL A 157 -53.72 48.93 39.71
CA VAL A 157 -54.58 47.86 40.26
C VAL A 157 -53.86 46.53 40.48
N ASN A 158 -52.60 46.37 40.03
CA ASN A 158 -51.76 45.22 40.41
C ASN A 158 -50.79 45.56 41.55
N GLY A 159 -51.30 46.20 42.60
CA GLY A 159 -50.63 46.40 43.89
C GLY A 159 -50.70 45.17 44.80
N GLY A 160 -50.36 43.99 44.28
CA GLY A 160 -50.47 42.74 45.04
C GLY A 160 -49.75 41.59 44.36
N GLY A 161 -48.42 41.61 44.40
CA GLY A 161 -47.62 40.50 43.89
C GLY A 161 -46.22 40.94 43.49
N VAL A 162 -45.27 40.65 44.36
CA VAL A 162 -43.85 40.48 44.02
C VAL A 162 -43.74 39.64 42.74
N ASN A 163 -42.81 40.00 41.86
CA ASN A 163 -42.42 39.33 40.61
C ASN A 163 -43.04 39.90 39.32
N GLY A 164 -42.24 40.60 38.52
CA GLY A 164 -42.64 40.95 37.17
C GLY A 164 -41.90 42.11 36.50
N VAL A 165 -40.98 42.80 37.18
CA VAL A 165 -39.91 43.52 36.47
C VAL A 165 -38.94 42.44 36.00
N VAL A 166 -39.32 41.73 34.95
CA VAL A 166 -38.33 41.12 34.08
C VAL A 166 -37.78 42.28 33.26
N THR A 167 -36.92 43.07 33.90
CA THR A 167 -35.72 43.54 33.22
C THR A 167 -35.08 42.31 32.58
N HIS A 168 -35.49 41.95 31.37
CA HIS A 168 -34.69 41.10 30.50
C HIS A 168 -33.55 41.98 29.94
N CYS A 169 -32.78 42.53 30.87
CA CYS A 169 -31.60 43.35 30.69
C CYS A 169 -30.59 43.03 31.80
N GLN A 170 -30.61 41.79 32.30
CA GLN A 170 -29.55 41.24 33.15
C GLN A 170 -29.10 39.92 32.55
N GLN A 171 -28.29 40.07 31.49
CA GLN A 171 -27.15 39.26 31.11
C GLN A 171 -26.69 39.77 29.75
N ILE A 172 -26.22 41.02 29.71
CA ILE A 172 -25.09 41.33 28.85
C ILE A 172 -23.92 40.76 29.62
N ASP A 173 -23.70 39.45 29.48
CA ASP A 173 -22.50 38.84 30.01
C ASP A 173 -21.33 39.51 29.30
N SER A 174 -20.58 40.27 30.09
CA SER A 174 -19.22 40.67 29.80
C SER A 174 -18.39 39.39 29.63
N ALA A 175 -18.34 38.83 28.43
CA ALA A 175 -17.42 37.76 28.09
C ALA A 175 -17.00 37.85 26.61
N ASP A 176 -15.72 38.16 26.44
CA ASP A 176 -14.87 37.95 25.27
C ASP A 176 -15.20 38.75 23.99
N HIS A 177 -14.95 40.06 24.05
CA HIS A 177 -14.21 40.68 22.95
C HIS A 177 -12.78 40.12 22.94
N GLN A 178 -12.56 39.00 22.27
CA GLN A 178 -11.23 38.71 21.73
C GLN A 178 -10.96 39.72 20.62
N PRO A 179 -9.88 40.50 20.67
CA PRO A 179 -9.53 41.40 19.58
C PRO A 179 -9.29 40.56 18.32
N MET A 180 -9.87 41.00 17.21
CA MET A 180 -9.55 40.44 15.90
C MET A 180 -8.08 40.78 15.59
N ASP A 181 -7.18 39.83 15.83
CA ASP A 181 -5.77 39.91 15.40
C ASP A 181 -5.70 39.84 13.87
N PHE A 182 -5.88 40.98 13.23
CA PHE A 182 -5.50 41.23 11.84
C PHE A 182 -4.01 41.61 11.80
N ALA A 183 -3.10 40.64 11.91
CA ALA A 183 -1.71 40.85 11.51
C ALA A 183 -1.01 39.56 11.07
N SER A 184 -0.72 39.53 9.77
CA SER A 184 0.48 38.94 9.16
C SER A 184 0.57 37.41 9.11
N SER A 185 -0.01 36.81 8.07
CA SER A 185 0.64 35.70 7.39
C SER A 185 0.85 36.03 5.91
N SER A 186 2.10 35.85 5.51
CA SER A 186 2.72 36.16 4.23
C SER A 186 1.85 36.04 2.98
N VAL A 187 1.89 37.13 2.23
CA VAL A 187 1.91 37.18 0.77
C VAL A 187 2.66 35.96 0.19
N ASN A 188 1.97 35.16 -0.63
CA ASN A 188 2.58 34.46 -1.75
C ASN A 188 1.52 34.14 -2.82
N ASN A 189 1.50 35.02 -3.83
CA ASN A 189 1.23 34.82 -5.25
C ASN A 189 0.16 33.78 -5.66
N ILE A 190 -1.01 34.30 -6.05
CA ILE A 190 -1.83 33.69 -7.10
C ILE A 190 -1.92 34.73 -8.22
N ALA A 191 -1.09 34.52 -9.24
CA ALA A 191 -1.21 35.19 -10.52
C ALA A 191 -2.24 34.44 -11.39
N ASP A 192 -3.07 35.22 -12.06
CA ASP A 192 -3.63 35.02 -13.40
C ASP A 192 -4.32 33.69 -13.74
N ASN A 193 -5.66 33.73 -13.87
CA ASN A 193 -6.29 33.73 -15.20
C ASN A 193 -7.83 33.88 -15.18
N PRO A 194 -8.44 34.30 -16.33
CA PRO A 194 -9.73 34.99 -16.38
C PRO A 194 -10.96 34.10 -16.65
N SER A 195 -12.10 34.77 -16.49
CA SER A 195 -13.51 34.41 -16.68
C SER A 195 -13.92 33.70 -18.00
N SER A 196 -14.94 32.84 -17.92
CA SER A 196 -16.10 32.71 -18.86
C SER A 196 -17.01 31.56 -18.37
N THR A 197 -18.22 31.80 -17.85
CA THR A 197 -19.55 31.94 -18.51
C THR A 197 -20.11 30.68 -19.18
N THR A 198 -21.43 30.48 -18.98
CA THR A 198 -22.39 29.54 -19.64
C THR A 198 -22.34 28.10 -19.14
N ASP A 199 -23.35 27.54 -18.46
CA ASP A 199 -24.76 27.30 -18.81
C ASP A 199 -24.96 26.21 -19.88
N THR A 200 -25.98 25.37 -19.65
CA THR A 200 -26.60 24.32 -20.51
C THR A 200 -25.94 22.93 -20.67
N SER A 201 -26.73 21.91 -20.30
CA SER A 201 -26.66 20.46 -20.63
C SER A 201 -26.58 20.18 -22.15
N PRO A 202 -26.46 18.93 -22.69
CA PRO A 202 -26.20 17.60 -22.09
C PRO A 202 -25.16 16.73 -22.87
N GLU A 203 -24.24 16.01 -22.22
CA GLU A 203 -23.40 15.02 -22.93
C GLU A 203 -23.23 13.68 -22.19
N GLY A 204 -23.88 12.65 -22.72
CA GLY A 204 -23.20 11.51 -23.34
C GLY A 204 -22.53 10.45 -22.44
N PRO A 205 -22.80 9.13 -22.66
CA PRO A 205 -22.19 8.00 -21.94
C PRO A 205 -20.67 7.83 -22.13
N ALA A 206 -20.00 8.73 -22.85
CA ALA A 206 -18.58 8.68 -23.17
C ALA A 206 -17.65 8.88 -21.96
N MET A 207 -18.10 9.55 -20.90
CA MET A 207 -17.28 9.76 -19.70
C MET A 207 -17.27 8.53 -18.76
N ARG A 208 -18.35 7.74 -18.77
CA ARG A 208 -18.38 6.43 -18.08
C ARG A 208 -17.48 5.39 -18.75
N GLU A 209 -17.31 5.48 -20.07
CA GLU A 209 -16.41 4.61 -20.82
C GLU A 209 -14.93 4.97 -20.60
N ARG A 210 -14.60 6.26 -20.42
CA ARG A 210 -13.23 6.66 -20.03
C ARG A 210 -12.83 6.19 -18.63
N VAL A 211 -13.76 6.19 -17.67
CA VAL A 211 -13.49 5.66 -16.32
C VAL A 211 -13.35 4.13 -16.31
N ARG A 212 -14.05 3.42 -17.21
CA ARG A 212 -13.83 1.97 -17.41
C ARG A 212 -12.51 1.66 -18.11
N GLN A 213 -12.06 2.50 -19.05
CA GLN A 213 -10.77 2.31 -19.72
C GLN A 213 -9.55 2.57 -18.81
N THR A 214 -9.72 3.30 -17.69
CA THR A 214 -8.63 3.51 -16.71
C THR A 214 -8.41 2.36 -15.72
N LEU A 215 -9.21 1.29 -15.75
CA LEU A 215 -9.03 0.11 -14.90
C LEU A 215 -8.31 -1.06 -15.58
N ASN A 216 -8.09 -1.02 -16.90
CA ASN A 216 -7.45 -2.09 -17.68
C ASN A 216 -6.01 -1.76 -18.14
N GLY A 217 -5.31 -0.88 -17.42
CA GLY A 217 -4.04 -0.33 -17.92
C GLY A 217 -3.04 0.08 -16.87
N ARG A 218 -3.16 -0.35 -15.61
CA ARG A 218 -2.11 -0.06 -14.63
C ARG A 218 -0.82 -0.76 -15.06
N PRO A 219 0.33 -0.07 -15.11
CA PRO A 219 1.62 -0.66 -15.49
C PRO A 219 1.96 -1.86 -14.60
N THR A 220 1.49 -1.85 -13.35
CA THR A 220 1.58 -2.97 -12.40
C THR A 220 0.78 -4.20 -12.84
N GLN A 221 -0.40 -4.02 -13.42
CA GLN A 221 -1.23 -5.14 -13.90
C GLN A 221 -0.64 -5.78 -15.16
N ARG A 222 -0.11 -4.97 -16.08
CA ARG A 222 0.65 -5.48 -17.24
C ARG A 222 1.92 -6.22 -16.83
N LEU A 223 2.61 -5.73 -15.79
CA LEU A 223 3.78 -6.40 -15.23
C LEU A 223 3.40 -7.75 -14.60
N ILE A 224 2.29 -7.80 -13.85
CA ILE A 224 1.77 -9.05 -13.27
C ILE A 224 1.39 -10.04 -14.38
N GLU A 225 0.67 -9.61 -15.42
CA GLU A 225 0.32 -10.47 -16.57
C GLU A 225 1.58 -10.98 -17.31
N GLN A 226 2.61 -10.13 -17.46
CA GLN A 226 3.86 -10.52 -18.08
C GLN A 226 4.65 -11.51 -17.20
N MET A 227 4.62 -11.35 -15.88
CA MET A 227 5.23 -12.29 -14.94
C MET A 227 4.50 -13.63 -14.95
N LEU A 228 3.17 -13.63 -14.95
CA LEU A 228 2.36 -14.86 -15.01
C LEU A 228 2.62 -15.66 -16.30
N ARG A 229 2.68 -15.00 -17.47
CA ARG A 229 3.03 -15.67 -18.73
C ARG A 229 4.44 -16.28 -18.72
N LYS A 230 5.41 -15.64 -18.05
CA LYS A 230 6.77 -16.18 -17.93
C LYS A 230 6.84 -17.39 -17.01
N VAL A 231 6.04 -17.40 -15.94
CA VAL A 231 5.92 -18.57 -15.05
C VAL A 231 5.28 -19.74 -15.79
N GLU A 232 4.18 -19.50 -16.51
CA GLU A 232 3.48 -20.53 -17.30
C GLU A 232 4.39 -21.13 -18.39
N ALA A 233 5.20 -20.29 -19.07
CA ALA A 233 6.19 -20.77 -20.03
C ALA A 233 7.31 -21.60 -19.37
N ALA A 234 7.78 -21.21 -18.19
CA ALA A 234 8.80 -21.96 -17.46
C ALA A 234 8.26 -23.32 -16.96
N GLU A 235 7.01 -23.36 -16.50
CA GLU A 235 6.32 -24.60 -16.13
C GLU A 235 6.14 -25.54 -17.34
N ALA A 236 5.81 -25.01 -18.52
CA ALA A 236 5.75 -25.80 -19.74
C ALA A 236 7.11 -26.42 -20.11
N HIS A 237 8.21 -25.68 -19.96
CA HIS A 237 9.57 -26.23 -20.18
C HIS A 237 9.96 -27.30 -19.17
N LEU A 238 9.57 -27.16 -17.89
CA LEU A 238 9.81 -28.17 -16.86
C LEU A 238 8.98 -29.43 -17.07
N ASN A 239 7.73 -29.31 -17.52
CA ASN A 239 6.89 -30.47 -17.86
C ASN A 239 7.35 -31.22 -19.12
N ILE A 240 7.91 -30.51 -20.10
CA ILE A 240 8.53 -31.16 -21.26
C ILE A 240 9.81 -31.90 -20.83
N SER A 241 10.59 -31.31 -19.92
CA SER A 241 11.80 -31.92 -19.36
C SER A 241 11.50 -33.15 -18.49
N SER A 242 10.40 -33.17 -17.73
CA SER A 242 10.02 -34.30 -16.88
C SER A 242 9.54 -35.50 -17.69
N PHE A 243 8.95 -35.29 -18.87
CA PHE A 243 8.59 -36.37 -19.78
C PHE A 243 9.82 -37.02 -20.45
N SER A 244 10.87 -36.24 -20.75
CA SER A 244 12.12 -36.75 -21.33
C SER A 244 13.09 -37.40 -20.32
N SER A 245 12.88 -37.24 -19.00
CA SER A 245 13.76 -37.80 -17.97
C SER A 245 13.29 -39.16 -17.40
N SER A 246 12.11 -39.65 -17.80
CA SER A 246 11.51 -40.88 -17.27
C SER A 246 12.06 -42.19 -17.87
N THR A 247 12.97 -42.14 -18.86
CA THR A 247 13.43 -43.36 -19.58
C THR A 247 14.83 -43.84 -19.20
N VAL A 248 15.54 -43.23 -18.24
CA VAL A 248 16.95 -43.60 -17.96
C VAL A 248 17.20 -44.15 -16.54
N SER A 249 16.19 -44.23 -15.65
CA SER A 249 16.42 -44.62 -14.24
C SER A 249 15.77 -45.94 -13.80
N SER A 250 15.92 -47.04 -14.56
CA SER A 250 15.47 -48.37 -14.10
C SER A 250 16.50 -49.51 -14.25
N PHE A 251 17.79 -49.21 -14.46
CA PHE A 251 18.78 -50.25 -14.77
C PHE A 251 19.70 -50.67 -13.61
N TYR A 252 19.63 -50.04 -12.44
CA TYR A 252 20.38 -50.47 -11.25
C TYR A 252 19.57 -50.24 -9.98
N ASP A 253 18.78 -51.23 -9.57
CA ASP A 253 18.52 -51.43 -8.14
C ASP A 253 18.22 -52.90 -7.85
N SER A 254 19.25 -53.62 -7.38
CA SER A 254 19.14 -54.93 -6.75
C SER A 254 20.02 -54.90 -5.51
N PRO A 255 19.48 -55.04 -4.30
CA PRO A 255 20.30 -55.11 -3.10
C PRO A 255 20.78 -56.55 -2.87
N PRO A 256 22.04 -56.77 -2.43
CA PRO A 256 22.47 -58.09 -2.02
C PRO A 256 21.96 -58.41 -0.61
N ALA A 257 21.42 -59.61 -0.46
CA ALA A 257 21.08 -60.19 0.83
C ALA A 257 22.35 -60.50 1.64
N THR A 258 22.44 -59.97 2.87
CA THR A 258 23.35 -60.48 3.89
C THR A 258 22.64 -60.56 5.25
N ALA A 259 22.67 -61.77 5.80
CA ALA A 259 22.15 -62.14 7.10
C ALA A 259 23.11 -61.75 8.26
N ALA A 260 22.56 -61.31 9.38
CA ALA A 260 23.13 -61.39 10.74
C ALA A 260 21.99 -61.06 11.74
N VAL A 261 21.36 -62.04 12.40
CA VAL A 261 21.70 -62.64 13.70
C VAL A 261 21.49 -61.71 14.90
N ALA A 262 20.70 -62.23 15.84
CA ALA A 262 20.21 -61.67 17.09
C ALA A 262 21.27 -61.19 18.09
N ASN A 263 20.93 -60.20 18.92
CA ASN A 263 20.70 -60.37 20.36
C ASN A 263 20.35 -59.04 21.04
N GLY A 264 19.45 -59.11 22.02
CA GLY A 264 18.92 -57.96 22.75
C GLY A 264 19.84 -57.43 23.84
N LEU A 265 19.51 -56.23 24.32
CA LEU A 265 19.77 -55.81 25.69
C LEU A 265 18.85 -54.64 26.07
N GLN A 266 18.08 -54.89 27.13
CA GLN A 266 17.27 -53.93 27.87
C GLN A 266 18.11 -52.72 28.30
N ARG A 267 17.56 -51.50 28.18
CA ARG A 267 17.73 -50.49 29.22
C ARG A 267 16.44 -49.71 29.46
N ASN A 268 15.94 -49.98 30.65
CA ASN A 268 14.96 -49.25 31.42
C ASN A 268 15.46 -47.81 31.69
N SER A 269 14.60 -46.80 31.56
CA SER A 269 14.68 -45.58 32.37
C SER A 269 13.33 -44.85 32.39
N ASN A 270 12.87 -44.72 33.63
CA ASN A 270 11.66 -44.08 34.13
C ASN A 270 11.59 -42.56 33.90
N ASN A 271 10.34 -42.09 33.92
CA ASN A 271 9.80 -40.87 34.56
C ASN A 271 10.24 -39.48 34.09
N GLY A 272 9.21 -38.64 33.83
CA GLY A 272 9.20 -37.26 34.31
C GLY A 272 8.33 -36.27 33.52
N ALA A 273 7.17 -35.90 34.10
CA ALA A 273 6.47 -34.60 34.01
C ALA A 273 5.93 -34.16 32.63
N ASN A 274 4.61 -33.99 32.38
CA ASN A 274 3.61 -33.15 33.05
C ASN A 274 4.11 -31.76 33.49
N ASN A 275 3.96 -30.73 32.64
CA ASN A 275 3.01 -29.62 32.88
C ASN A 275 3.20 -28.43 31.91
N SER A 276 2.05 -27.92 31.44
CA SER A 276 1.66 -26.50 31.33
C SER A 276 2.48 -25.54 30.45
N PHE A 277 1.85 -25.04 29.38
CA PHE A 277 1.25 -23.69 29.34
C PHE A 277 0.17 -23.64 28.25
#